data_AF-A0A9P7QP97-F1
#
_entry.id   AF-A0A9P7QP97-F1
#
_cell.length_a   1.000
_cell.length_b   1.000
_cell.length_c   1.000
_cell.angle_alpha   90.00
_cell.angle_beta   90.00
_cell.angle_gamma   90.00
#
_symmetry.space_group_name_H-M   'P 1'
#
loop_
_entity.id
_entity.type
_entity.pdbx_description
1 polymer ?
#
loop_
_entity_poly.entity_id
_entity_poly.type
_entity_poly.pdbx_seq_one_letter_code
_entity_poly.pdbx_strand_id
1 'polypeptide(L)'
;MVNMVIVLLSTVFLAVIYAWHRAYPRPYEDVPYSTQSERRLLGDIPDIIQFVRDGNAPEDLIADRCRRLNLPIIQLFFEPFSRPLIFLDDTAAVSNIVCTRSKELNRAPITVRTLLYFFPRSSILKQTTPEWRAQRRVWNDSMGQDFLHRIAAPKTYKVALQLMELFQLKTSIGNGRPFSVDTDFNLFALDAVWAAFLGSDLHGVRDELGELRNQHDDFCLRQPAFVDSSAALPPTVKGRLFRTIEYLNSTMNVGVTSPLSGWSR
;
A
#
# COMPACT_ATOMS: atom_id res chain seq x y z
N MET A 1 -37.28 2.06 -43.74
CA MET A 1 -36.85 1.51 -42.43
C MET A 1 -35.59 0.66 -42.52
N VAL A 2 -35.51 -0.34 -43.41
CA VAL A 2 -34.36 -1.27 -43.49
C VAL A 2 -33.00 -0.57 -43.71
N ASN A 3 -32.90 0.40 -44.62
CA ASN A 3 -31.64 1.13 -44.86
C ASN A 3 -31.19 1.97 -43.65
N MET A 4 -32.12 2.50 -42.86
CA MET A 4 -31.80 3.26 -41.66
C MET A 4 -31.25 2.34 -40.56
N VAL A 5 -31.77 1.11 -40.43
CA VAL A 5 -31.26 0.09 -39.51
C VAL A 5 -29.85 -0.36 -39.92
N ILE A 6 -29.59 -0.57 -41.22
CA ILE A 6 -28.27 -0.98 -41.73
C ILE A 6 -27.21 0.10 -41.47
N VAL A 7 -27.53 1.37 -41.71
CA VAL A 7 -26.61 2.49 -41.42
C VAL A 7 -26.30 2.54 -39.92
N LEU A 8 -27.32 2.43 -39.06
CA LEU A 8 -27.15 2.50 -37.61
C LEU A 8 -26.28 1.35 -37.08
N LEU A 9 -26.51 0.11 -37.57
CA LEU A 9 -25.68 -1.05 -37.24
C LEU A 9 -24.23 -0.89 -37.71
N SER A 10 -24.02 -0.34 -38.91
CA SER A 10 -22.68 -0.12 -39.45
C SER A 10 -21.91 0.93 -38.64
N THR A 11 -22.56 2.01 -38.23
CA THR A 11 -21.96 3.06 -37.40
C THR A 11 -21.61 2.53 -36.01
N VAL A 12 -22.47 1.71 -35.41
CA VAL A 12 -22.19 1.05 -34.12
C VAL A 12 -21.00 0.10 -34.27
N PHE A 13 -20.96 -0.69 -35.33
CA PHE A 13 -19.86 -1.62 -35.60
C PHE A 13 -18.50 -0.90 -35.75
N LEU A 14 -18.46 0.17 -36.54
CA LEU A 14 -17.28 1.03 -36.69
C LEU A 14 -16.87 1.67 -35.36
N ALA A 15 -17.83 2.14 -34.56
CA ALA A 15 -17.56 2.70 -33.24
C ALA A 15 -16.96 1.67 -32.27
N VAL A 16 -17.45 0.43 -32.29
CA VAL A 16 -16.92 -0.68 -31.47
C VAL A 16 -15.49 -1.02 -31.88
N ILE A 17 -15.21 -1.14 -33.19
CA ILE A 17 -13.85 -1.40 -33.70
C ILE A 17 -12.90 -0.26 -33.31
N TYR A 18 -13.33 0.99 -33.46
CA TYR A 18 -12.52 2.14 -33.06
C TYR A 18 -12.24 2.17 -31.56
N ALA A 19 -13.25 1.88 -30.73
CA ALA A 19 -13.08 1.77 -29.28
C ALA A 19 -12.13 0.61 -28.92
N TRP A 20 -12.26 -0.54 -29.57
CA TRP A 20 -11.38 -1.70 -29.39
C TRP A 20 -9.93 -1.36 -29.72
N HIS A 21 -9.67 -0.73 -30.87
CA HIS A 21 -8.32 -0.27 -31.23
C HIS A 21 -7.77 0.77 -30.26
N ARG A 22 -8.61 1.64 -29.71
CA ARG A 22 -8.20 2.64 -28.71
C ARG A 22 -7.96 2.03 -27.33
N ALA A 23 -8.53 0.86 -27.05
CA ALA A 23 -8.31 0.14 -25.80
C ALA A 23 -6.90 -0.45 -25.70
N TYR A 24 -6.25 -0.75 -26.83
CA TYR A 24 -4.88 -1.27 -26.82
C TYR A 24 -3.87 -0.25 -26.31
N PRO A 25 -2.81 -0.72 -25.64
CA PRO A 25 -1.75 0.15 -25.18
C PRO A 25 -1.04 0.86 -26.34
N ARG A 26 -0.65 2.12 -26.12
CA ARG A 26 0.08 2.92 -27.11
C ARG A 26 1.49 3.21 -26.56
N PRO A 27 2.52 2.43 -26.95
CA PRO A 27 3.87 2.62 -26.47
C PRO A 27 4.45 3.98 -26.93
N TYR A 28 5.31 4.56 -26.10
CA TYR A 28 6.23 5.61 -26.55
C TYR A 28 7.34 5.00 -27.41
N GLU A 29 7.72 5.65 -28.51
CA GLU A 29 8.69 5.11 -29.48
C GLU A 29 10.09 4.92 -28.87
N ASP A 30 10.52 5.83 -28.00
CA ASP A 30 11.90 5.89 -27.48
C ASP A 30 12.14 5.08 -26.20
N VAL A 31 11.11 4.43 -25.64
CA VAL A 31 11.25 3.71 -24.36
C VAL A 31 11.04 2.20 -24.57
N PRO A 32 11.93 1.33 -24.10
CA PRO A 32 11.78 -0.11 -24.25
C PRO A 32 10.53 -0.66 -23.57
N TYR A 33 9.92 -1.70 -24.14
CA TYR A 33 8.77 -2.40 -23.56
C TYR A 33 8.74 -3.88 -23.94
N SER A 34 7.97 -4.68 -23.22
CA SER A 34 7.73 -6.07 -23.59
C SER A 34 6.75 -6.15 -24.77
N THR A 35 7.19 -6.70 -25.90
CA THR A 35 6.38 -6.85 -27.12
C THR A 35 5.14 -7.73 -26.91
N GLN A 36 5.14 -8.60 -25.90
CA GLN A 36 3.99 -9.41 -25.54
C GLN A 36 2.86 -8.57 -24.94
N SER A 37 3.20 -7.48 -24.24
CA SER A 37 2.26 -6.68 -23.46
C SER A 37 1.46 -5.72 -24.33
N GLU A 38 2.03 -5.23 -25.43
CA GLU A 38 1.33 -4.39 -26.41
C GLU A 38 0.14 -5.12 -27.06
N ARG A 39 0.25 -6.44 -27.21
CA ARG A 39 -0.80 -7.28 -27.84
C ARG A 39 -1.93 -7.67 -26.89
N ARG A 40 -1.84 -7.29 -25.61
CA ARG A 40 -2.82 -7.64 -24.58
C ARG A 40 -3.61 -6.40 -24.17
N LEU A 41 -4.94 -6.52 -24.12
CA LEU A 41 -5.82 -5.43 -23.66
C LEU A 41 -5.51 -4.99 -22.22
N LEU A 42 -5.15 -5.94 -21.36
CA LEU A 42 -4.77 -5.69 -19.96
C LEU A 42 -3.25 -5.48 -19.78
N GLY A 43 -2.49 -5.41 -20.88
CA GLY A 43 -1.05 -5.19 -20.82
C GLY A 43 -0.31 -6.21 -19.96
N ASP A 44 0.32 -5.69 -18.90
CA ASP A 44 1.16 -6.41 -17.95
C ASP A 44 0.41 -6.96 -16.72
N ILE A 45 -0.86 -6.58 -16.53
CA ILE A 45 -1.68 -7.04 -15.38
C ILE A 45 -1.69 -8.57 -15.24
N PRO A 46 -1.94 -9.37 -16.29
CA PRO A 46 -2.02 -10.82 -16.13
C PRO A 46 -0.73 -11.43 -15.59
N ASP A 47 0.42 -10.91 -16.01
CA ASP A 47 1.72 -11.38 -15.54
C ASP A 47 1.95 -10.97 -14.08
N ILE A 48 1.52 -9.78 -13.67
CA ILE A 48 1.56 -9.32 -12.28
C ILE A 48 0.69 -10.22 -11.40
N ILE A 49 -0.55 -10.50 -11.82
CA ILE A 49 -1.46 -11.37 -11.07
C ILE A 49 -0.86 -12.77 -10.90
N GLN A 50 -0.27 -13.32 -11.96
CA GLN A 50 0.35 -14.64 -11.87
C GLN A 50 1.54 -14.62 -10.90
N PHE A 51 2.40 -13.61 -11.01
CA PHE A 51 3.59 -13.49 -10.16
C PHE A 51 3.23 -13.34 -8.67
N VAL A 52 2.16 -12.61 -8.36
CA VAL A 52 1.61 -12.47 -7.00
C VAL A 52 1.01 -13.77 -6.51
N ARG A 53 0.31 -14.53 -7.37
CA ARG A 53 -0.23 -15.86 -7.03
C ARG A 53 0.88 -16.87 -6.72
N ASP A 54 2.04 -16.72 -7.35
CA ASP A 54 3.21 -17.54 -7.09
C ASP A 54 3.92 -17.17 -5.77
N GLY A 55 3.39 -16.19 -5.03
CA GLY A 55 3.87 -15.79 -3.70
C GLY A 55 4.91 -14.67 -3.71
N ASN A 56 5.18 -14.05 -4.86
CA ASN A 56 6.18 -12.99 -4.98
C ASN A 56 5.54 -11.59 -4.88
N ALA A 57 6.35 -10.60 -4.52
CA ALA A 57 5.89 -9.22 -4.45
C ALA A 57 5.77 -8.59 -5.85
N PRO A 58 4.72 -7.79 -6.15
CA PRO A 58 4.55 -7.16 -7.48
C PRO A 58 5.76 -6.37 -7.96
N GLU A 59 6.46 -5.69 -7.05
CA GLU A 59 7.66 -4.88 -7.31
C GLU A 59 8.82 -5.72 -7.87
N ASP A 60 8.97 -6.96 -7.40
CA ASP A 60 10.04 -7.85 -7.85
C ASP A 60 9.88 -8.23 -9.31
N LEU A 61 8.63 -8.32 -9.81
CA LEU A 61 8.37 -8.58 -11.23
C LEU A 61 8.90 -7.45 -12.11
N ILE A 62 8.73 -6.21 -11.65
CA ILE A 62 9.16 -5.03 -12.42
C ILE A 62 10.68 -4.99 -12.47
N ALA A 63 11.34 -5.20 -11.33
CA ALA A 63 12.80 -5.30 -11.27
C ALA A 63 13.33 -6.46 -12.12
N ASP A 64 12.68 -7.63 -12.07
CA ASP A 64 13.04 -8.78 -12.90
C ASP A 64 12.91 -8.47 -14.40
N ARG A 65 11.90 -7.70 -14.82
CA ARG A 65 11.75 -7.26 -16.21
C ARG A 65 12.87 -6.33 -16.66
N CYS A 66 13.26 -5.35 -15.83
CA CYS A 66 14.42 -4.49 -16.12
C CYS A 66 15.69 -5.33 -16.32
N ARG A 67 15.93 -6.31 -15.44
CA ARG A 67 17.08 -7.23 -15.54
C ARG A 67 17.03 -8.08 -16.80
N ARG A 68 15.88 -8.66 -17.15
CA ARG A 68 15.72 -9.50 -18.37
C ARG A 68 15.93 -8.71 -19.66
N LEU A 69 15.47 -7.47 -19.70
CA LEU A 69 15.68 -6.58 -20.84
C LEU A 69 17.08 -5.95 -20.84
N ASN A 70 17.84 -6.10 -19.75
CA ASN A 70 19.13 -5.45 -19.50
C ASN A 70 19.07 -3.93 -19.71
N LEU A 71 17.96 -3.32 -19.29
CA LEU A 71 17.66 -1.91 -19.49
C LEU A 71 17.13 -1.29 -18.19
N PRO A 72 17.67 -0.13 -17.77
CA PRO A 72 17.25 0.52 -16.53
C PRO A 72 15.92 1.28 -16.68
N ILE A 73 15.39 1.43 -17.90
CA ILE A 73 14.14 2.13 -18.16
C ILE A 73 13.23 1.28 -19.04
N ILE A 74 11.99 1.08 -18.59
CA ILE A 74 11.00 0.27 -19.31
C ILE A 74 9.61 0.90 -19.25
N GLN A 75 8.75 0.57 -20.20
CA GLN A 75 7.32 0.90 -20.16
C GLN A 75 6.49 -0.29 -19.70
N LEU A 76 5.47 0.01 -18.92
CA LEU A 76 4.48 -0.94 -18.42
C LEU A 76 3.07 -0.46 -18.74
N PHE A 77 2.17 -1.40 -18.99
CA PHE A 77 0.79 -1.17 -19.39
C PHE A 77 -0.16 -1.79 -18.37
N PHE A 78 -0.97 -0.95 -17.73
CA PHE A 78 -1.86 -1.39 -16.65
C PHE A 78 -3.34 -1.26 -16.99
N GLU A 79 -3.75 -0.42 -17.93
CA GLU A 79 -5.18 -0.18 -18.12
C GLU A 79 -5.52 0.09 -19.59
N PRO A 80 -6.69 -0.40 -20.06
CA PRO A 80 -7.24 0.03 -21.33
C PRO A 80 -7.44 1.54 -21.37
N PHE A 81 -7.20 2.16 -22.53
CA PHE A 81 -7.32 3.60 -22.78
C PHE A 81 -6.37 4.52 -21.97
N SER A 82 -5.48 3.95 -21.16
CA SER A 82 -4.53 4.69 -20.34
C SER A 82 -3.18 4.84 -21.04
N ARG A 83 -2.40 5.82 -20.56
CA ARG A 83 -1.01 6.00 -21.00
C ARG A 83 -0.12 4.95 -20.31
N PRO A 84 0.95 4.47 -20.98
CA PRO A 84 1.93 3.61 -20.33
C PRO A 84 2.58 4.33 -19.15
N LEU A 85 2.94 3.55 -18.13
CA LEU A 85 3.78 4.00 -17.04
C LEU A 85 5.24 3.70 -17.39
N ILE A 86 6.11 4.68 -17.14
CA ILE A 86 7.55 4.51 -17.31
C ILE A 86 8.14 4.14 -15.95
N PHE A 87 8.83 3.02 -15.90
CA PHE A 87 9.57 2.56 -14.73
C PHE A 87 11.06 2.79 -14.94
N LEU A 88 11.74 3.27 -13.90
CA LEU A 88 13.16 3.57 -13.90
C LEU A 88 13.82 2.83 -12.73
N ASP A 89 14.63 1.83 -13.05
CA ASP A 89 15.44 1.01 -12.15
C ASP A 89 16.91 1.46 -12.18
N ASP A 90 17.15 2.72 -11.84
CA ASP A 90 18.49 3.26 -11.64
C ASP A 90 18.46 4.19 -10.42
N THR A 91 19.08 3.74 -9.33
CA THR A 91 19.11 4.48 -8.06
C THR A 91 19.76 5.85 -8.19
N ALA A 92 20.80 5.99 -9.03
CA ALA A 92 21.51 7.25 -9.19
C ALA A 92 20.65 8.26 -9.97
N ALA A 93 20.02 7.81 -11.07
CA ALA A 93 19.10 8.63 -11.83
C ALA A 93 17.85 9.01 -11.01
N VAL A 94 17.26 8.06 -10.28
CA VAL A 94 16.12 8.32 -9.39
C VAL A 94 16.48 9.34 -8.31
N SER A 95 17.63 9.18 -7.65
CA SER A 95 18.12 10.13 -6.64
C SER A 95 18.31 11.53 -7.25
N ASN A 96 18.95 11.62 -8.42
CA ASN A 96 19.11 12.89 -9.12
C ASN A 96 17.75 13.56 -9.41
N ILE A 97 16.78 12.80 -9.93
CA ILE A 97 15.44 13.30 -10.24
C ILE A 97 14.74 13.82 -8.98
N VAL A 98 14.70 13.01 -7.92
CA VAL A 98 13.97 13.35 -6.68
C VAL A 98 14.61 14.52 -5.94
N CYS A 99 15.95 14.58 -5.89
CA CYS A 99 16.66 15.61 -5.13
C CYS A 99 16.83 16.92 -5.91
N THR A 100 17.07 16.87 -7.22
CA THR A 100 17.46 18.05 -8.01
C THR A 100 16.37 18.53 -8.98
N ARG A 101 15.57 17.61 -9.54
CA ARG A 101 14.57 17.89 -10.59
C ARG A 101 13.13 17.72 -10.12
N SER A 102 12.90 17.80 -8.81
CA SER A 102 11.57 17.61 -8.20
C SER A 102 10.48 18.57 -8.68
N LYS A 103 10.85 19.69 -9.34
CA LYS A 103 9.91 20.66 -9.91
C LYS A 103 9.42 20.28 -11.32
N GLU A 104 10.14 19.40 -12.01
CA GLU A 104 9.82 18.98 -13.38
C GLU A 104 8.77 17.87 -13.41
N LEU A 105 8.75 17.04 -12.37
CA LEU A 105 7.81 15.94 -12.22
C LEU A 105 6.73 16.28 -11.22
N ASN A 106 5.54 15.75 -11.48
CA ASN A 106 4.41 15.86 -10.57
C ASN A 106 3.73 14.52 -10.39
N ARG A 107 2.76 14.47 -9.48
CA ARG A 107 2.09 13.22 -9.12
C ARG A 107 1.35 12.63 -10.31
N ALA A 108 1.51 11.32 -10.52
CA ALA A 108 0.86 10.64 -11.61
C ALA A 108 -0.68 10.66 -11.43
N PRO A 109 -1.47 10.84 -12.51
CA PRO A 109 -2.93 10.81 -12.43
C PRO A 109 -3.49 9.51 -11.82
N ILE A 110 -2.80 8.39 -12.00
CA ILE A 110 -3.17 7.11 -11.41
C ILE A 110 -3.18 7.16 -9.87
N THR A 111 -2.21 7.84 -9.25
CA THR A 111 -2.16 8.02 -7.79
C THR A 111 -3.40 8.79 -7.30
N VAL A 112 -3.80 9.82 -8.05
CA VAL A 112 -5.00 10.59 -7.72
C VAL A 112 -6.23 9.71 -7.82
N ARG A 113 -6.41 8.98 -8.92
CA ARG A 113 -7.57 8.11 -9.13
C ARG A 113 -7.70 7.04 -8.05
N THR A 114 -6.58 6.43 -7.64
CA THR A 114 -6.59 5.37 -6.61
C THR A 114 -6.94 5.89 -5.22
N LEU A 115 -6.46 7.08 -4.85
CA LEU A 115 -6.60 7.61 -3.49
C LEU A 115 -7.75 8.61 -3.30
N LEU A 116 -8.37 9.08 -4.39
CA LEU A 116 -9.43 10.11 -4.37
C LEU A 116 -10.60 9.74 -3.47
N TYR A 117 -11.02 8.48 -3.52
CA TYR A 117 -12.20 7.99 -2.78
C TYR A 117 -11.96 7.92 -1.28
N PHE A 118 -10.74 7.60 -0.86
CA PHE A 118 -10.39 7.49 0.56
C PHE A 118 -10.12 8.87 1.17
N PHE A 119 -9.44 9.76 0.44
CA PHE A 119 -8.93 11.01 1.00
C PHE A 119 -9.15 12.21 0.07
N PRO A 120 -10.39 12.58 -0.28
CA PRO A 120 -10.71 13.48 -1.40
C PRO A 120 -10.09 14.89 -1.30
N ARG A 121 -9.76 15.33 -0.08
CA ARG A 121 -9.16 16.65 0.20
C ARG A 121 -7.72 16.55 0.70
N SER A 122 -7.10 15.37 0.65
CA SER A 122 -5.73 15.19 1.13
C SER A 122 -4.71 15.81 0.19
N SER A 123 -3.62 16.33 0.79
CA SER A 123 -2.49 16.87 0.06
C SER A 123 -1.79 15.83 -0.83
N ILE A 124 -2.01 14.53 -0.61
CA ILE A 124 -1.47 13.44 -1.45
C ILE A 124 -2.05 13.45 -2.87
N LEU A 125 -3.25 13.99 -3.06
CA LEU A 125 -3.94 14.02 -4.36
C LEU A 125 -3.63 15.26 -5.19
N LYS A 126 -3.13 16.31 -4.55
CA LYS A 126 -2.97 17.61 -5.20
C LYS A 126 -1.69 17.62 -6.04
N GLN A 127 -1.69 18.32 -7.17
CA GLN A 127 -0.46 18.65 -7.89
C GLN A 127 0.31 19.73 -7.09
N THR A 128 1.55 20.05 -7.46
CA THR A 128 2.42 21.06 -6.80
C THR A 128 1.94 22.52 -7.01
N THR A 129 0.65 22.77 -6.78
CA THR A 129 -0.05 24.06 -6.90
C THR A 129 0.07 24.89 -5.62
N PRO A 130 -0.32 26.19 -5.64
CA PRO A 130 -0.38 27.00 -4.42
C PRO A 130 -1.25 26.40 -3.31
N GLU A 131 -2.35 25.72 -3.66
CA GLU A 131 -3.20 25.01 -2.68
C GLU A 131 -2.45 23.89 -1.97
N TRP A 132 -1.70 23.09 -2.72
CA TRP A 132 -0.88 22.03 -2.12
C TRP A 132 0.17 22.62 -1.18
N ARG A 133 0.82 23.73 -1.55
CA ARG A 133 1.79 24.40 -0.68
C ARG A 133 1.13 24.92 0.60
N ALA A 134 -0.08 25.48 0.50
CA ALA A 134 -0.84 25.93 1.65
C ALA A 134 -1.15 24.76 2.61
N GLN A 135 -1.66 23.65 2.09
CA GLN A 135 -1.96 22.47 2.90
C GLN A 135 -0.69 21.82 3.47
N ARG A 136 0.39 21.76 2.69
CA ARG A 136 1.68 21.26 3.17
C ARG A 136 2.21 22.09 4.32
N ARG A 137 2.12 23.42 4.27
CA ARG A 137 2.55 24.30 5.37
C ARG A 137 1.85 23.95 6.69
N VAL A 138 0.59 23.52 6.66
CA VAL A 138 -0.17 23.17 7.87
C VAL A 138 0.44 21.97 8.60
N TRP A 139 0.87 20.92 7.88
CA TRP A 139 1.42 19.72 8.49
C TRP A 139 2.94 19.65 8.48
N ASN A 140 3.64 20.56 7.78
CA ASN A 140 5.09 20.52 7.68
C ASN A 140 5.78 20.59 9.06
N ASP A 141 5.17 21.30 10.01
CA ASP A 141 5.68 21.45 11.36
C ASP A 141 5.66 20.12 12.13
N SER A 142 4.73 19.20 11.82
CA SER A 142 4.69 17.86 12.43
C SER A 142 5.74 16.89 11.86
N MET A 143 6.51 17.32 10.86
CA MET A 143 7.67 16.58 10.36
C MET A 143 9.00 17.26 10.73
N GLY A 144 8.95 18.38 11.45
CA GLY A 144 10.13 19.10 11.90
C GLY A 144 10.86 18.38 13.05
N GLN A 145 12.14 18.67 13.21
CA GLN A 145 12.98 18.12 14.27
C GLN A 145 12.41 18.40 15.67
N ASP A 146 11.88 19.62 15.89
CA ASP A 146 11.26 19.97 17.17
C ASP A 146 10.07 19.07 17.52
N PHE A 147 9.18 18.79 16.57
CA PHE A 147 8.06 17.88 16.81
C PHE A 147 8.55 16.44 17.08
N LEU A 148 9.52 15.97 16.30
CA LEU A 148 10.08 14.64 16.47
C LEU A 148 10.72 14.47 17.85
N HIS A 149 11.54 15.42 18.29
CA HIS A 149 12.23 15.34 19.58
C HIS A 149 11.30 15.58 20.78
N ARG A 150 10.40 16.55 20.69
CA ARG A 150 9.59 16.98 21.85
C ARG A 150 8.29 16.21 21.99
N ILE A 151 7.73 15.69 20.91
CA ILE A 151 6.42 15.03 20.89
C ILE A 151 6.55 13.57 20.48
N ALA A 152 7.01 13.29 19.26
CA ALA A 152 6.96 11.92 18.71
C ALA A 152 7.86 10.94 19.48
N ALA A 153 9.11 11.32 19.77
CA ALA A 153 10.07 10.49 20.47
C ALA A 153 9.62 10.09 21.89
N PRO A 154 9.25 11.01 22.81
CA PRO A 154 8.81 10.62 24.15
C PRO A 154 7.52 9.80 24.14
N LYS A 155 6.58 10.12 23.24
CA LYS A 155 5.34 9.33 23.09
C LYS A 155 5.63 7.91 22.60
N THR A 156 6.47 7.77 21.57
CA THR A 156 6.86 6.48 21.02
C THR A 156 7.65 5.66 22.06
N TYR A 157 8.56 6.29 22.81
CA TYR A 157 9.32 5.63 23.87
C TYR A 157 8.41 5.03 24.94
N LYS A 158 7.36 5.75 25.36
CA LYS A 158 6.37 5.23 26.31
C LYS A 158 5.67 3.97 25.78
N VAL A 159 5.23 3.97 24.53
CA VAL A 159 4.57 2.80 23.91
C VAL A 159 5.57 1.66 23.72
N ALA A 160 6.84 1.97 23.43
CA ALA A 160 7.89 0.96 23.26
C ALA A 160 8.16 0.20 24.56
N LEU A 161 8.15 0.89 25.72
CA LEU A 161 8.26 0.22 27.03
C LEU A 161 7.08 -0.73 27.27
N GLN A 162 5.86 -0.34 26.89
CA GLN A 162 4.68 -1.21 27.00
C GLN A 162 4.79 -2.44 26.09
N LEU A 163 5.33 -2.27 24.87
CA LEU A 163 5.59 -3.38 23.96
C LEU A 163 6.65 -4.34 24.53
N MET A 164 7.70 -3.81 25.16
CA MET A 164 8.70 -4.63 25.84
C MET A 164 8.09 -5.46 26.97
N GLU A 165 7.22 -4.87 27.78
CA GLU A 165 6.48 -5.60 28.84
C GLU A 165 5.60 -6.70 28.24
N LEU A 166 4.91 -6.42 27.14
CA LEU A 166 4.10 -7.41 26.41
C LEU A 166 4.96 -8.58 25.91
N PHE A 167 6.13 -8.30 25.33
CA PHE A 167 7.05 -9.34 24.87
C PHE A 167 7.64 -10.17 26.01
N GLN A 168 7.96 -9.54 27.14
CA GLN A 168 8.42 -10.27 28.33
C GLN A 168 7.35 -11.26 28.80
N LEU A 169 6.08 -10.83 28.84
CA LEU A 169 4.97 -11.70 29.21
C LEU A 169 4.72 -12.82 28.18
N LYS A 170 4.73 -12.51 26.87
CA LYS A 170 4.59 -13.53 25.82
C LYS A 170 5.73 -14.56 25.87
N THR A 171 6.94 -14.10 26.18
CA THR A 171 8.12 -14.98 26.34
C THR A 171 7.99 -15.88 27.57
N SER A 172 7.49 -15.36 28.70
CA SER A 172 7.26 -16.18 29.90
C SER A 172 6.18 -17.23 29.67
N ILE A 173 5.11 -16.89 28.94
CA ILE A 173 4.05 -17.84 28.56
C ILE A 173 4.58 -18.90 27.57
N GLY A 174 5.37 -18.48 26.57
CA GLY A 174 5.88 -19.36 25.53
C GLY A 174 6.95 -20.35 25.99
N ASN A 175 7.61 -20.08 27.12
CA ASN A 175 8.61 -20.95 27.74
C ASN A 175 9.67 -21.43 26.73
N GLY A 176 10.32 -20.47 26.05
CA GLY A 176 11.37 -20.71 25.05
C GLY A 176 10.89 -21.00 23.63
N ARG A 177 9.58 -21.06 23.37
CA ARG A 177 9.01 -21.24 22.03
C ARG A 177 8.88 -19.92 21.27
N PRO A 178 9.02 -19.92 19.93
CA PRO A 178 8.79 -18.73 19.11
C PRO A 178 7.31 -18.31 19.12
N PHE A 179 7.02 -17.05 18.85
CA PHE A 179 5.66 -16.53 18.65
C PHE A 179 5.67 -15.40 17.61
N SER A 180 4.55 -15.17 16.93
CA SER A 180 4.41 -14.07 15.98
C SER A 180 4.28 -12.73 16.72
N VAL A 181 4.95 -11.71 16.18
CA VAL A 181 4.96 -10.33 16.67
C VAL A 181 4.40 -9.34 15.65
N ASP A 182 3.91 -9.83 14.51
CA ASP A 182 3.50 -8.97 13.37
C ASP A 182 2.36 -8.04 13.78
N THR A 183 1.36 -8.59 14.47
CA THR A 183 0.22 -7.79 14.98
C THR A 183 0.62 -6.85 16.11
N ASP A 184 1.65 -7.20 16.89
CA ASP A 184 2.13 -6.39 18.01
C ASP A 184 2.84 -5.14 17.49
N PHE A 185 3.64 -5.28 16.42
CA PHE A 185 4.25 -4.14 15.75
C PHE A 185 3.23 -3.22 15.07
N ASN A 186 2.18 -3.79 14.45
CA ASN A 186 1.09 -3.00 13.89
C ASN A 186 0.36 -2.19 14.97
N LEU A 187 0.09 -2.80 16.13
CA LEU A 187 -0.55 -2.15 17.26
C LEU A 187 0.33 -1.06 17.86
N PHE A 188 1.61 -1.35 18.07
CA PHE A 188 2.62 -0.39 18.51
C PHE A 188 2.70 0.82 17.57
N ALA A 189 2.80 0.58 16.26
CA ALA A 189 2.90 1.65 15.27
C ALA A 189 1.66 2.55 15.30
N LEU A 190 0.47 1.95 15.41
CA LEU A 190 -0.77 2.71 15.53
C LEU A 190 -0.80 3.54 16.82
N ASP A 191 -0.50 2.95 17.97
CA ASP A 191 -0.49 3.65 19.26
C ASP A 191 0.51 4.81 19.26
N ALA A 192 1.71 4.61 18.71
CA ALA A 192 2.75 5.63 18.63
C ALA A 192 2.33 6.81 17.73
N VAL A 193 1.83 6.53 16.52
CA VAL A 193 1.34 7.56 15.59
C VAL A 193 0.14 8.29 16.17
N TRP A 194 -0.81 7.56 16.77
CA TRP A 194 -2.00 8.13 17.39
C TRP A 194 -1.62 9.08 18.53
N ALA A 195 -0.73 8.65 19.43
CA ALA A 195 -0.26 9.47 20.55
C ALA A 195 0.53 10.70 20.10
N ALA A 196 1.34 10.58 19.05
CA ALA A 196 2.13 11.70 18.52
C ALA A 196 1.27 12.73 17.79
N PHE A 197 0.36 12.29 16.90
CA PHE A 197 -0.38 13.19 16.01
C PHE A 197 -1.74 13.64 16.55
N LEU A 198 -2.42 12.80 17.34
CA LEU A 198 -3.75 13.10 17.88
C LEU A 198 -3.71 13.49 19.37
N GLY A 199 -2.53 13.42 20.01
CA GLY A 199 -2.30 13.89 21.37
C GLY A 199 -3.00 13.09 22.47
N SER A 200 -3.68 12.00 22.12
CA SER A 200 -4.37 11.09 23.03
C SER A 200 -3.76 9.70 22.97
N ASP A 201 -3.87 8.91 24.03
CA ASP A 201 -3.34 7.55 24.03
C ASP A 201 -4.45 6.57 23.62
N LEU A 202 -4.19 5.73 22.61
CA LEU A 202 -5.14 4.70 22.17
C LEU A 202 -5.15 3.46 23.09
N HIS A 203 -4.05 3.26 23.82
CA HIS A 203 -3.85 2.17 24.79
C HIS A 203 -3.93 0.75 24.22
N GLY A 204 -3.81 0.57 22.91
CA GLY A 204 -3.88 -0.75 22.28
C GLY A 204 -2.92 -1.77 22.89
N VAL A 205 -1.63 -1.43 22.96
CA VAL A 205 -0.60 -2.34 23.51
C VAL A 205 -0.83 -2.62 24.99
N ARG A 206 -1.19 -1.58 25.76
CA ARG A 206 -1.44 -1.70 27.20
C ARG A 206 -2.66 -2.58 27.50
N ASP A 207 -3.73 -2.42 26.72
CA ASP A 207 -4.97 -3.16 26.91
C ASP A 207 -4.75 -4.64 26.57
N GLU A 208 -3.99 -4.95 25.51
CA GLU A 208 -3.56 -6.32 25.20
C GLU A 208 -2.70 -6.93 26.30
N LEU A 209 -1.72 -6.18 26.83
CA LEU A 209 -0.90 -6.61 27.95
C LEU A 209 -1.76 -6.95 29.18
N GLY A 210 -2.75 -6.11 29.49
CA GLY A 210 -3.66 -6.32 30.61
C GLY A 210 -4.54 -7.56 30.43
N GLU A 211 -5.12 -7.75 29.24
CA GLU A 211 -5.93 -8.92 28.92
C GLU A 211 -5.09 -10.21 28.99
N LEU A 212 -3.90 -10.19 28.39
CA LEU A 212 -3.00 -11.33 28.39
C LEU A 212 -2.55 -11.71 29.80
N ARG A 213 -2.29 -10.71 30.65
CA ARG A 213 -1.90 -10.92 32.05
C ARG A 213 -3.04 -11.56 32.85
N ASN A 214 -4.25 -11.04 32.72
CA ASN A 214 -5.43 -11.59 33.40
C ASN A 214 -5.70 -13.04 32.95
N GLN A 215 -5.61 -13.30 31.65
CA GLN A 215 -5.83 -14.64 31.10
C GLN A 215 -4.70 -15.62 31.46
N HIS A 216 -3.46 -15.15 31.62
CA HIS A 216 -2.35 -15.99 32.04
C HIS A 216 -2.54 -16.56 33.45
N ASP A 217 -3.06 -15.74 34.37
CA ASP A 217 -3.33 -16.17 35.74
C ASP A 217 -4.47 -17.20 35.81
N ASP A 218 -5.44 -17.11 34.88
CA ASP A 218 -6.62 -17.99 34.83
C ASP A 218 -6.42 -19.27 34.00
N PHE A 219 -5.51 -19.27 33.01
CA PHE A 219 -5.43 -20.34 31.99
C PHE A 219 -4.10 -21.10 32.02
N CYS A 220 -4.15 -22.38 32.40
CA CYS A 220 -3.04 -23.31 32.17
C CYS A 220 -2.99 -23.73 30.70
N LEU A 221 -2.34 -22.93 29.85
CA LEU A 221 -2.19 -23.24 28.43
C LEU A 221 -1.22 -24.41 28.23
N ARG A 222 -1.72 -25.47 27.59
CA ARG A 222 -0.86 -26.58 27.17
C ARG A 222 -0.03 -26.16 25.97
N GLN A 223 1.27 -25.99 26.18
CA GLN A 223 2.20 -25.64 25.11
C GLN A 223 2.41 -26.83 24.13
N PRO A 224 2.75 -26.56 22.87
CA PRO A 224 3.12 -27.59 21.91
C PRO A 224 4.31 -28.43 22.39
N ALA A 225 4.34 -29.71 22.01
CA ALA A 225 5.40 -30.62 22.43
C ALA A 225 6.79 -30.21 21.91
N PHE A 226 6.86 -29.65 20.70
CA PHE A 226 8.10 -29.26 20.06
C PHE A 226 8.48 -27.81 20.38
N VAL A 227 9.78 -27.55 20.57
CA VAL A 227 10.30 -26.25 20.99
C VAL A 227 10.29 -25.23 19.86
N ASP A 228 10.48 -25.66 18.60
CA ASP A 228 10.45 -24.73 17.46
C ASP A 228 9.02 -24.48 16.95
N SER A 229 8.00 -25.09 17.57
CA SER A 229 6.60 -24.79 17.26
C SER A 229 6.17 -23.48 17.92
N SER A 230 5.35 -22.70 17.22
CA SER A 230 4.80 -21.45 17.75
C SER A 230 4.10 -21.68 19.08
N ALA A 231 4.42 -20.86 20.08
CA ALA A 231 3.80 -20.88 21.39
C ALA A 231 2.28 -20.74 21.28
N ALA A 232 1.57 -21.50 22.11
CA ALA A 232 0.15 -21.27 22.33
C ALA A 232 0.01 -20.03 23.21
N LEU A 233 -0.53 -18.96 22.65
CA LEU A 233 -0.88 -17.74 23.38
C LEU A 233 -2.40 -17.64 23.49
N PRO A 234 -2.93 -17.10 24.61
CA PRO A 234 -4.33 -16.77 24.73
C PRO A 234 -4.77 -15.83 23.58
N PRO A 235 -5.97 -16.02 23.01
CA PRO A 235 -6.50 -15.06 22.05
C PRO A 235 -6.84 -13.74 22.75
N THR A 236 -6.19 -12.65 22.32
CA THR A 236 -6.45 -11.29 22.83
C THR A 236 -7.46 -10.58 21.93
N VAL A 237 -8.48 -9.94 22.51
CA VAL A 237 -9.44 -9.14 21.76
C VAL A 237 -8.90 -7.73 21.57
N LYS A 238 -8.39 -7.45 20.36
CA LYS A 238 -7.91 -6.11 20.03
C LYS A 238 -9.02 -5.05 20.15
N GLY A 239 -8.63 -3.86 20.60
CA GLY A 239 -9.53 -2.72 20.79
C GLY A 239 -10.35 -2.39 19.54
N ARG A 240 -11.55 -1.82 19.73
CA ARG A 240 -12.50 -1.52 18.64
C ARG A 240 -11.85 -0.69 17.52
N LEU A 241 -11.10 0.36 17.89
CA LEU A 241 -10.53 1.28 16.91
C LEU A 241 -9.43 0.64 16.05
N PHE A 242 -8.59 -0.21 16.66
CA PHE A 242 -7.58 -0.98 15.92
C PHE A 242 -8.25 -1.83 14.84
N ARG A 243 -9.29 -2.60 15.20
CA ARG A 243 -10.06 -3.41 14.25
C ARG A 243 -10.72 -2.57 13.14
N THR A 244 -11.24 -1.39 13.47
CA THR A 244 -11.82 -0.49 12.46
C THR A 244 -10.76 0.00 11.46
N ILE A 245 -9.56 0.33 11.94
CA ILE A 245 -8.46 0.80 11.09
C ILE A 245 -7.90 -0.34 10.24
N GLU A 246 -7.75 -1.53 10.82
CA GLU A 246 -7.37 -2.74 10.09
C GLU A 246 -8.39 -3.07 8.99
N TYR A 247 -9.68 -2.98 9.29
CA TYR A 247 -10.73 -3.11 8.29
C TYR A 247 -10.60 -2.06 7.19
N LEU A 248 -10.42 -0.78 7.53
CA LEU A 248 -10.21 0.27 6.53
C LEU A 248 -9.00 -0.02 5.63
N ASN A 249 -7.87 -0.42 6.21
CA ASN A 249 -6.66 -0.80 5.47
C ASN A 249 -6.93 -1.99 4.53
N SER A 250 -7.70 -2.98 4.98
CA SER A 250 -8.09 -4.12 4.15
C SER A 250 -8.92 -3.69 2.93
N THR A 251 -9.84 -2.73 3.10
CA THR A 251 -10.64 -2.21 1.99
C THR A 251 -9.81 -1.40 0.99
N MET A 252 -8.81 -0.66 1.48
CA MET A 252 -7.83 0.01 0.62
C MET A 252 -7.02 -1.00 -0.18
N ASN A 253 -6.55 -2.08 0.44
CA ASN A 253 -5.79 -3.11 -0.25
C ASN A 253 -6.60 -3.74 -1.40
N VAL A 254 -7.89 -4.03 -1.17
CA VAL A 254 -8.79 -4.52 -2.23
C VAL A 254 -8.95 -3.50 -3.35
N GLY A 255 -9.10 -2.21 -3.02
CA GLY A 255 -9.20 -1.14 -4.02
C GLY A 255 -7.94 -0.96 -4.86
N VAL A 256 -6.75 -1.05 -4.24
CA VAL A 256 -5.44 -0.86 -4.91
C VAL A 256 -5.03 -2.07 -5.73
N THR A 257 -5.31 -3.28 -5.24
CA THR A 257 -4.96 -4.54 -5.94
C THR A 257 -5.98 -4.94 -7.00
N SER A 258 -7.17 -4.31 -7.01
CA SER A 258 -8.15 -4.53 -8.06
C SER A 258 -7.61 -4.02 -9.40
N PRO A 259 -7.58 -4.86 -10.46
CA PRO A 259 -7.18 -4.45 -11.80
C PRO A 259 -8.14 -3.42 -12.42
N LEU A 260 -9.28 -3.15 -11.77
CA LEU A 260 -10.31 -2.21 -12.17
C LEU A 260 -10.66 -1.26 -11.02
N SER A 261 -9.65 -0.69 -10.35
CA SER A 261 -9.84 0.21 -9.20
C SER A 261 -10.73 1.43 -9.49
N GLY A 262 -10.85 1.85 -10.76
CA GLY A 262 -11.80 2.90 -11.19
C GLY A 262 -13.22 2.44 -11.52
N TRP A 263 -13.53 1.14 -11.52
CA TRP A 263 -14.84 0.58 -11.89
C TRP A 263 -15.51 -0.22 -10.77
N SER A 264 -14.85 -0.40 -9.63
CA SER A 264 -15.49 -1.02 -8.47
C SER A 264 -16.38 -0.02 -7.73
N ARG A 265 -17.62 0.09 -8.24
CA ARG A 265 -18.83 0.81 -7.75
C ARG A 265 -19.00 2.26 -8.19
#